data_AF-A0A7C4GL91-F1
#
_entry.id   AF-A0A7C4GL91-F1
#
_cell.length_a   1.000
_cell.length_b   1.000
_cell.length_c   1.000
_cell.angle_alpha   90.00
_cell.angle_beta   90.00
_cell.angle_gamma   90.00
#
_symmetry.space_group_name_H-M   'P 1'
#
loop_
_entity.id
_entity.type
_entity.pdbx_description
1 polymer ?
#
loop_
_entity_poly.entity_id
_entity_poly.type
_entity_poly.pdbx_seq_one_letter_code
_entity_poly.pdbx_strand_id
1 'polypeptide(L)'
;MGFLKEFMDFMKKQNVIAVALAFVLGIATAQLVQALVADIITPIYSPYLDFLNPELAIEVGKSKFLVGDFIRQLVNWIVVLIVVFIIGTKIAKTM
;
A
#
# COMPACT_ATOMS: atom_id res chain seq x y z
N MET A 1 3.16 26.87 -35.37
CA MET A 1 2.26 27.08 -34.22
C MET A 1 3.13 26.97 -32.97
N GLY A 2 2.86 27.69 -31.87
CA GLY A 2 3.78 27.71 -30.73
C GLY A 2 3.95 26.34 -30.07
N PHE A 3 5.16 26.02 -29.61
CA PHE A 3 5.53 24.75 -28.94
C PHE A 3 4.53 24.30 -27.86
N LEU A 4 3.99 25.24 -27.08
CA LEU A 4 2.98 24.97 -26.04
C LEU A 4 1.69 24.35 -26.60
N LYS A 5 1.29 24.74 -27.82
CA LYS A 5 0.09 24.21 -28.47
C LYS A 5 0.33 22.78 -28.95
N GLU A 6 1.48 22.52 -29.57
CA GLU A 6 1.88 21.16 -29.99
C GLU A 6 2.05 20.22 -28.80
N PHE A 7 2.62 20.71 -27.69
CA PHE A 7 2.72 19.96 -26.45
C PHE A 7 1.34 19.63 -25.86
N MET A 8 0.43 20.61 -25.83
CA MET A 8 -0.92 20.38 -25.29
C MET A 8 -1.74 19.44 -26.17
N ASP A 9 -1.59 19.53 -27.49
CA ASP A 9 -2.23 18.62 -28.44
C ASP A 9 -1.65 17.20 -28.34
N PHE A 10 -0.34 17.06 -28.09
CA PHE A 10 0.30 15.77 -27.79
C PHE A 10 -0.24 15.13 -26.52
N MET A 11 -0.31 15.88 -25.41
CA MET A 11 -0.84 15.41 -24.13
C MET A 11 -2.30 14.91 -24.24
N LYS A 12 -3.12 15.62 -25.02
CA LYS A 12 -4.50 15.20 -25.32
C LYS A 12 -4.53 13.94 -26.19
N LYS A 13 -3.72 13.88 -27.25
CA LYS A 13 -3.65 12.73 -28.17
C LYS A 13 -3.23 11.44 -27.47
N GLN A 14 -2.30 11.53 -26.50
CA GLN A 14 -1.80 10.39 -25.74
C GLN A 14 -2.64 10.08 -24.48
N ASN A 15 -3.76 10.78 -24.27
CA ASN A 15 -4.65 10.63 -23.11
C ASN A 15 -3.92 10.69 -21.75
N VAL A 16 -2.82 11.45 -21.66
CA VAL A 16 -1.94 11.51 -20.49
C VAL A 16 -2.69 12.03 -19.27
N ILE A 17 -3.65 12.93 -19.49
CA ILE A 17 -4.47 13.54 -18.43
C ILE A 17 -5.29 12.45 -17.71
N ALA A 18 -5.92 11.53 -18.44
CA ALA A 18 -6.71 10.45 -17.83
C ALA A 18 -5.81 9.46 -17.05
N VAL A 19 -4.63 9.15 -17.58
CA VAL A 19 -3.65 8.30 -16.88
C VAL A 19 -3.15 8.96 -15.60
N ALA A 20 -2.86 10.25 -15.64
CA ALA A 20 -2.45 11.01 -14.46
C ALA A 20 -3.54 11.03 -13.39
N LEU A 21 -4.80 11.25 -13.76
CA LEU A 21 -5.94 11.22 -12.84
C LEU A 21 -6.14 9.83 -12.22
N ALA A 22 -6.07 8.77 -13.03
CA ALA A 22 -6.17 7.39 -12.55
C ALA A 22 -5.06 7.06 -11.55
N PHE A 23 -3.84 7.53 -11.81
CA PHE A 23 -2.70 7.31 -10.92
C PHE A 23 -2.86 8.05 -9.58
N VAL A 24 -3.27 9.31 -9.61
CA VAL A 24 -3.50 10.11 -8.38
C VAL A 24 -4.61 9.48 -7.53
N LEU A 25 -5.73 9.09 -8.15
CA LEU A 25 -6.81 8.39 -7.45
C LEU A 25 -6.36 7.02 -6.93
N GLY A 26 -5.53 6.30 -7.68
CA GLY A 26 -4.94 5.04 -7.27
C GLY A 26 -4.07 5.19 -6.01
N ILE A 27 -3.20 6.20 -5.97
CA ILE A 27 -2.38 6.51 -4.79
C ILE A 27 -3.26 6.87 -3.59
N ALA A 28 -4.22 7.78 -3.77
CA ALA A 28 -5.11 8.20 -2.69
C ALA A 28 -5.90 7.01 -2.11
N THR A 29 -6.37 6.11 -2.97
CA THR A 29 -7.07 4.89 -2.55
C THR A 29 -6.13 3.94 -1.80
N ALA A 30 -4.90 3.75 -2.29
CA ALA A 30 -3.91 2.92 -1.62
C ALA A 30 -3.57 3.45 -0.22
N GLN A 31 -3.43 4.78 -0.07
CA GLN A 31 -3.21 5.43 1.23
C GLN A 31 -4.40 5.23 2.18
N LEU A 32 -5.63 5.34 1.68
CA LEU A 32 -6.82 5.09 2.49
C LEU A 32 -6.88 3.65 3.00
N VAL A 33 -6.58 2.67 2.14
CA VAL A 33 -6.54 1.25 2.54
C VAL A 33 -5.41 1.00 3.55
N GLN A 34 -4.24 1.63 3.36
CA GLN A 34 -3.15 1.53 4.32
C GLN A 34 -3.53 2.10 5.69
N ALA A 35 -4.20 3.25 5.74
CA ALA A 35 -4.69 3.84 6.99
C ALA A 35 -5.71 2.92 7.67
N LEU A 36 -6.68 2.36 6.92
CA LEU A 36 -7.62 1.38 7.44
C LEU A 36 -6.91 0.18 8.08
N VAL A 37 -5.87 -0.35 7.42
CA VAL A 37 -5.13 -1.49 7.96
C VAL A 37 -4.33 -1.08 9.18
N ALA A 38 -3.53 -0.01 9.10
CA ALA A 38 -2.63 0.42 10.16
C ALA A 38 -3.37 0.89 11.42
N ASP A 39 -4.49 1.60 11.25
CA ASP A 39 -5.19 2.27 12.35
C ASP A 39 -6.32 1.43 12.94
N ILE A 40 -6.90 0.52 12.17
CA ILE A 40 -8.05 -0.31 12.60
C ILE A 40 -7.67 -1.77 12.69
N ILE A 41 -7.11 -2.37 11.63
CA ILE A 41 -6.87 -3.82 11.61
C ILE A 41 -5.67 -4.20 12.47
N THR A 42 -4.55 -3.47 12.36
CA THR A 42 -3.31 -3.76 13.08
C THR A 42 -3.50 -3.74 14.61
N PRO A 43 -4.15 -2.74 15.22
CA PRO A 43 -4.35 -2.72 16.67
C PRO A 43 -5.24 -3.86 17.17
N ILE A 44 -6.10 -4.43 16.32
CA ILE A 44 -6.95 -5.56 16.69
C ILE A 44 -6.14 -6.83 16.89
N TYR A 45 -5.17 -7.13 16.02
CA TYR A 45 -4.39 -8.37 16.12
C TYR A 45 -3.02 -8.20 16.79
N SER A 46 -2.47 -6.97 16.82
CA SER A 46 -1.12 -6.71 17.34
C SER A 46 -0.90 -7.16 18.79
N PRO A 47 -1.88 -7.04 19.72
CA PRO A 47 -1.70 -7.51 21.10
C PRO A 47 -1.70 -9.03 21.25
N TYR A 48 -2.14 -9.77 20.24
CA TYR A 48 -2.27 -11.24 20.30
C TYR A 48 -1.06 -11.97 19.69
N LEU A 49 -0.15 -11.24 19.06
CA LEU A 49 1.00 -11.80 18.34
C LEU A 49 2.31 -11.34 18.99
N ASP A 50 2.68 -11.99 20.11
CA ASP A 50 3.92 -11.71 20.86
C ASP A 50 5.21 -11.88 20.02
N PHE A 51 5.15 -12.63 18.91
CA PHE A 51 6.29 -12.79 18.00
C PHE A 51 6.47 -11.62 17.00
N LEU A 52 5.54 -10.65 16.99
CA LEU A 52 5.68 -9.40 16.22
C LEU A 52 6.45 -8.31 16.98
N ASN A 53 6.97 -8.63 18.16
CA ASN A 53 7.83 -7.75 18.93
C ASN A 53 9.04 -7.33 18.07
N PRO A 54 9.19 -6.04 17.73
CA PRO A 54 10.33 -5.53 16.95
C PRO A 54 11.68 -5.78 17.63
N GLU A 55 11.64 -5.99 18.95
CA GLU A 55 12.78 -6.26 19.82
C GLU A 55 13.30 -7.71 19.73
N LEU A 56 12.59 -8.61 19.02
CA LEU A 56 13.10 -9.93 18.68
C LEU A 56 14.22 -9.80 17.64
N ALA A 57 15.39 -9.42 18.15
CA ALA A 57 16.64 -9.37 17.42
C ALA A 57 17.45 -10.63 17.74
N ILE A 58 17.81 -11.38 16.71
CA ILE A 58 18.82 -12.44 16.85
C ILE A 58 20.17 -11.76 16.65
N GLU A 59 20.93 -11.62 17.74
CA GLU A 59 22.29 -11.09 17.67
C GLU A 59 23.26 -12.23 17.29
N VAL A 60 23.89 -12.11 16.12
CA VAL A 60 24.97 -13.00 15.68
C VAL A 60 26.23 -12.15 15.52
N GLY A 61 27.12 -12.23 16.51
CA GLY A 61 28.36 -11.43 16.54
C GLY A 61 28.10 -9.93 16.74
N LYS A 62 28.51 -9.08 15.78
CA LYS A 62 28.26 -7.62 15.79
C LYS A 62 27.02 -7.20 14.97
N SER A 63 26.34 -8.15 14.33
CA SER A 63 25.16 -7.86 13.52
C SER A 63 23.89 -8.18 14.29
N LYS A 64 22.98 -7.20 14.34
CA LYS A 64 21.63 -7.35 14.86
C LYS A 64 20.69 -7.73 13.71
N PHE A 65 20.20 -8.96 13.69
CA PHE A 65 19.18 -9.38 12.73
C PHE A 65 17.80 -9.11 13.32
N LEU A 66 17.13 -8.07 12.83
CA LEU A 66 15.78 -7.64 13.25
C LEU A 66 14.69 -8.54 12.64
N VAL A 67 14.72 -9.83 13.00
CA VAL A 67 13.80 -10.84 12.46
C VAL A 67 12.35 -10.51 12.83
N GLY A 68 12.11 -9.97 14.03
CA GLY A 68 10.79 -9.52 14.47
C GLY A 68 10.19 -8.43 13.58
N ASP A 69 10.99 -7.44 13.16
CA ASP A 69 10.54 -6.37 12.27
C ASP A 69 10.18 -6.89 10.87
N PHE A 70 10.99 -7.80 10.32
CA PHE A 70 10.70 -8.41 9.03
C PHE A 70 9.39 -9.21 9.05
N ILE A 71 9.17 -10.03 10.08
CA ILE A 71 7.93 -10.82 10.21
C ILE A 71 6.73 -9.89 10.37
N ARG A 72 6.86 -8.80 11.12
CA ARG A 72 5.81 -7.78 11.27
C ARG A 72 5.46 -7.12 9.94
N GLN A 73 6.45 -6.72 9.15
CA GLN A 73 6.22 -6.16 7.82
C GLN A 73 5.56 -7.17 6.88
N LEU A 74 5.98 -8.44 6.93
CA LEU A 74 5.40 -9.51 6.12
C LEU A 74 3.93 -9.76 6.47
N VAL A 75 3.59 -9.84 7.77
CA VAL A 75 2.20 -10.01 8.23
C VAL A 75 1.35 -8.82 7.82
N ASN A 76 1.84 -7.59 8.02
CA ASN A 76 1.12 -6.38 7.60
C ASN A 76 0.85 -6.39 6.08
N TRP A 77 1.83 -6.78 5.27
CA TRP A 77 1.67 -6.89 3.82
C TRP A 77 0.59 -7.90 3.44
N ILE A 78 0.56 -9.08 4.07
CA ILE A 78 -0.48 -10.10 3.83
C ILE A 78 -1.87 -9.56 4.22
N VAL A 79 -1.99 -8.86 5.35
CA VAL A 79 -3.25 -8.25 5.80
C VAL A 79 -3.75 -7.22 4.78
N VAL A 80 -2.88 -6.34 4.30
CA VAL A 80 -3.25 -5.35 3.27
C VAL A 80 -3.76 -6.06 2.01
N LEU A 81 -3.10 -7.12 1.54
CA LEU A 81 -3.55 -7.87 0.36
C LEU A 81 -4.93 -8.48 0.55
N ILE A 82 -5.21 -9.07 1.73
CA ILE A 82 -6.52 -9.64 2.05
C ILE A 82 -7.60 -8.55 2.06
N VAL A 83 -7.31 -7.39 2.68
CA VAL A 83 -8.25 -6.27 2.74
C VAL A 83 -8.53 -5.72 1.33
N VAL A 84 -7.49 -5.48 0.53
CA VAL A 84 -7.64 -5.05 -0.87
C VAL A 84 -8.46 -6.07 -1.68
N PHE A 85 -8.21 -7.37 -1.49
CA PHE A 85 -8.96 -8.43 -2.16
C PHE A 85 -10.44 -8.42 -1.76
N ILE A 86 -10.76 -8.31 -0.46
CA ILE A 86 -12.14 -8.25 0.03
C ILE A 86 -12.84 -7.00 -0.49
N ILE A 87 -12.19 -5.84 -0.44
CA ILE A 87 -12.76 -4.57 -0.92
C ILE A 87 -12.98 -4.63 -2.43
N GLY A 88 -11.95 -5.02 -3.20
CA GLY A 88 -12.02 -5.12 -4.65
C GLY A 88 -13.08 -6.12 -5.12
N THR A 89 -13.19 -7.28 -4.48
CA THR A 89 -14.21 -8.28 -4.81
C THR A 89 -15.62 -7.87 -4.38
N LYS A 90 -15.80 -7.25 -3.20
CA LYS A 90 -17.13 -6.76 -2.79
C LYS A 90 -17.61 -5.62 -3.71
N ILE A 91 -16.74 -4.68 -4.04
CA ILE A 91 -17.07 -3.58 -4.97
C ILE A 91 -17.37 -4.14 -6.37
N ALA A 92 -16.55 -5.06 -6.89
CA ALA A 92 -16.75 -5.63 -8.22
C ALA A 92 -17.98 -6.56 -8.33
N LYS A 93 -18.42 -7.16 -7.21
CA LYS A 93 -19.57 -8.09 -7.17
C LYS A 93 -20.88 -7.41 -6.81
N THR A 94 -20.84 -6.14 -6.39
CA THR A 94 -22.02 -5.29 -6.16
C THR A 94 -22.40 -4.47 -7.41
N MET A 95 -21.52 -4.42 -8.42
CA MET A 95 -21.84 -3.89 -9.75
C MET A 95 -22.32 -4.99 -10.71
#